data_AF-A0A7Z9TC15-F1
#
_entry.id   AF-A0A7Z9TC15-F1
#
_cell.length_a   1.000
_cell.length_b   1.000
_cell.length_c   1.000
_cell.angle_alpha   90.00
_cell.angle_beta   90.00
_cell.angle_gamma   90.00
#
_symmetry.space_group_name_H-M   'P 1'
#
loop_
_entity.id
_entity.type
_entity.pdbx_description
1 polymer ?
#
loop_
_entity_poly.entity_id
_entity_poly.type
_entity_poly.pdbx_seq_one_letter_code
_entity_poly.pdbx_strand_id
1 'polypeptide(L)' 'VAWHFVSGFVTGMRGQARRSAEGSVALVKDPVCGTYIRRVDALSARAGARTHYFCSERCQQAFLKTA' A
#
# COMPACT_ATOMS: atom_id res chain seq x y z
N VAL A 1 -29.99 -18.19 43.76
CA VAL A 1 -30.46 -18.50 42.39
C VAL A 1 -30.72 -17.20 41.63
N ALA A 2 -29.66 -16.43 41.37
CA ALA A 2 -29.72 -15.15 40.63
C ALA A 2 -28.28 -14.73 40.23
N TRP A 3 -27.56 -15.62 39.53
CA TRP A 3 -26.17 -15.39 39.11
C TRP A 3 -25.83 -16.10 37.79
N HIS A 4 -26.80 -16.19 36.86
CA HIS A 4 -26.59 -16.87 35.57
C HIS A 4 -27.19 -16.17 34.34
N PHE A 5 -27.59 -14.88 34.44
CA PHE A 5 -28.23 -14.15 33.33
C PHE A 5 -27.39 -13.01 32.74
N VAL A 6 -26.06 -13.05 32.87
CA VAL A 6 -25.13 -12.12 32.16
C VAL A 6 -24.02 -12.83 31.38
N SER A 7 -24.20 -14.11 31.06
CA SER A 7 -23.23 -14.92 30.32
C SER A 7 -23.58 -15.12 28.83
N GLY A 8 -24.49 -14.31 28.28
CA GLY A 8 -24.99 -14.49 26.91
C GLY A 8 -24.63 -13.42 25.89
N PHE A 9 -24.06 -12.27 26.27
CA PHE A 9 -23.96 -11.12 25.36
C PHE A 9 -22.60 -10.41 25.26
N VAL A 10 -21.54 -10.91 25.92
CA VAL A 10 -20.19 -10.27 25.91
C VAL A 10 -19.11 -11.14 25.22
N THR A 11 -19.49 -12.20 24.52
CA THR A 11 -18.54 -13.03 23.73
C THR A 11 -18.49 -12.64 22.24
N GLY A 12 -18.98 -11.45 21.87
CA GLY A 12 -18.90 -10.94 20.49
C GLY A 12 -17.66 -10.11 20.15
N MET A 13 -16.84 -9.70 21.14
CA MET A 13 -15.84 -8.62 20.96
C MET A 13 -14.37 -9.06 20.98
N ARG A 14 -14.05 -10.35 20.77
CA ARG A 14 -12.64 -10.84 20.83
C ARG A 14 -12.10 -11.46 19.54
N GLY A 15 -12.73 -11.21 18.39
CA GLY A 15 -12.41 -11.92 17.13
C GLY A 15 -11.81 -11.09 15.97
N GLN A 16 -11.72 -9.76 16.06
CA GLN A 16 -11.41 -8.93 14.89
C GLN A 16 -10.40 -7.82 15.19
N ALA A 17 -9.44 -8.10 16.07
CA ALA A 17 -8.21 -7.30 16.17
C ALA A 17 -7.04 -8.00 15.47
N ARG A 18 -7.32 -8.77 14.41
CA ARG A 18 -6.36 -8.84 13.30
C ARG A 18 -6.43 -7.48 12.62
N ARG A 19 -5.83 -6.47 13.27
CA ARG A 19 -5.37 -5.27 12.57
C ARG A 19 -4.62 -5.82 11.37
N SER A 20 -5.17 -5.61 10.18
CA SER A 20 -4.53 -5.98 8.93
C SER A 20 -3.07 -5.57 9.06
N ALA A 21 -2.19 -6.56 9.18
CA ALA A 21 -0.79 -6.41 8.85
C ALA A 21 -0.68 -6.31 7.32
N GLU A 22 -1.53 -5.49 6.70
CA GLU A 22 -1.28 -4.94 5.38
C GLU A 22 -0.16 -3.94 5.59
N GLY A 23 1.05 -4.48 5.49
CA GLY A 23 2.28 -3.81 5.79
C GLY A 23 2.32 -2.42 5.18
N SER A 24 2.90 -1.50 5.93
CA SER A 24 3.26 -0.16 5.48
C SER A 24 3.87 -0.22 4.08
N VAL A 25 3.04 -0.04 3.06
CA VAL A 25 3.49 -0.14 1.68
C VAL A 25 4.30 1.10 1.41
N ALA A 26 5.57 0.94 1.06
CA ALA A 26 6.42 2.05 0.66
C ALA A 26 5.81 2.71 -0.58
N LEU A 27 5.20 3.89 -0.40
CA LEU A 27 4.71 4.72 -1.47
C LEU A 27 5.88 5.50 -2.07
N VAL A 28 5.95 5.54 -3.40
CA VAL A 28 6.92 6.34 -4.15
C VAL A 28 6.17 7.30 -5.06
N LYS A 29 6.76 8.47 -5.28
CA LYS A 29 6.19 9.50 -6.16
C LYS A 29 6.75 9.34 -7.56
N ASP A 30 5.86 9.28 -8.55
CA ASP A 30 6.22 9.30 -9.96
C ASP A 30 6.74 10.71 -10.35
N PRO A 31 7.93 10.84 -10.97
CA PRO A 31 8.49 12.13 -11.36
C PRO A 31 7.79 12.79 -12.57
N VAL A 32 7.02 12.03 -13.35
CA VAL A 32 6.33 12.50 -14.56
C VAL A 32 4.97 13.10 -14.24
N CYS A 33 4.13 12.36 -13.50
CA CYS A 33 2.77 12.80 -13.18
C CYS A 33 2.58 13.24 -11.72
N GLY A 34 3.50 12.92 -10.81
CA GLY A 34 3.41 13.28 -9.40
C GLY A 34 2.54 12.36 -8.55
N THR A 35 2.00 11.28 -9.11
CA THR A 35 1.15 10.32 -8.40
C THR A 35 1.95 9.47 -7.42
N TYR A 36 1.36 9.19 -6.25
CA TYR A 36 1.91 8.24 -5.28
C TYR A 36 1.44 6.83 -5.58
N ILE A 37 2.37 5.91 -5.73
CA ILE A 37 2.12 4.52 -6.06
C ILE A 37 2.88 3.58 -5.12
N ARG A 38 2.36 2.37 -4.97
CA ARG A 38 3.02 1.31 -4.21
C ARG A 38 4.32 0.94 -4.93
N ARG A 39 5.47 1.05 -4.27
CA ARG A 39 6.78 0.69 -4.86
C ARG A 39 6.81 -0.73 -5.42
N VAL A 40 6.08 -1.64 -4.79
CA VAL A 40 6.00 -3.05 -5.18
C VAL A 40 5.25 -3.27 -6.50
N ASP A 41 4.31 -2.39 -6.84
CA ASP A 41 3.51 -2.45 -8.07
C ASP A 41 4.01 -1.46 -9.13
N ALA A 42 5.04 -0.66 -8.79
CA ALA A 42 5.57 0.39 -9.66
C ALA A 42 6.55 -0.16 -10.69
N LEU A 43 6.52 0.40 -11.89
CA LEU A 43 7.52 0.10 -12.93
C LEU A 43 8.81 0.84 -12.61
N SER A 44 9.93 0.14 -12.59
CA SER A 44 11.25 0.75 -12.42
C SER A 44 11.93 0.98 -13.77
N ALA A 45 12.56 2.13 -13.98
CA ALA A 45 13.51 2.32 -15.07
C ALA A 45 14.83 2.90 -14.55
N ARG A 46 15.92 2.53 -15.20
CA ARG A 46 17.25 3.04 -14.90
C ARG A 46 17.52 4.27 -15.76
N ALA A 47 17.85 5.37 -15.12
CA ALA A 47 18.22 6.64 -15.75
C ALA A 47 19.61 7.04 -15.23
N GLY A 48 20.64 6.75 -16.03
CA GLY A 48 22.03 6.88 -15.62
C GLY A 48 22.35 6.04 -14.37
N ALA A 49 22.75 6.73 -13.29
CA ALA A 49 23.11 6.11 -12.00
C ALA A 49 21.93 5.94 -11.03
N ARG A 50 20.71 6.35 -11.40
CA ARG A 50 19.52 6.33 -10.50
C ARG A 50 18.41 5.46 -11.07
N THR A 51 17.72 4.74 -10.21
CA THR A 51 16.49 4.00 -10.54
C THR A 51 15.28 4.84 -10.16
N HIS A 52 14.41 5.10 -11.13
CA HIS A 52 13.16 5.84 -10.95
C HIS A 52 11.98 4.88 -11.04
N TYR A 53 10.87 5.24 -10.38
CA TYR A 53 9.65 4.44 -10.31
C TYR A 53 8.49 5.20 -10.95
N PHE A 54 7.65 4.48 -11.70
CA PHE A 54 6.58 5.04 -12.52
C PHE A 54 5.26 4.32 -12.30
N CYS A 55 4.16 5.07 -12.40
CA CYS A 55 2.80 4.56 -12.18
C CYS A 55 2.28 3.71 -13.34
N SER A 56 2.86 3.89 -14.53
CA SER A 56 2.42 3.24 -15.76
C SER A 56 3.54 3.25 -16.80
N GLU A 57 3.44 2.35 -17.78
CA GLU A 57 4.38 2.29 -18.91
C GLU A 57 4.42 3.60 -19.69
N ARG A 58 3.28 4.30 -19.77
CA ARG A 58 3.19 5.62 -20.42
C ARG A 58 4.09 6.65 -19.72
N CYS A 59 4.09 6.69 -18.38
CA CYS A 59 4.98 7.59 -17.63
C CYS A 59 6.44 7.17 -17.76
N GLN A 60 6.73 5.87 -17.69
CA GLN A 60 8.07 5.33 -17.93
C GLN A 60 8.60 5.73 -19.32
N GLN A 61 7.82 5.54 -20.38
CA GLN A 61 8.21 5.90 -21.74
C GLN A 61 8.35 7.40 -21.92
N ALA A 62 7.45 8.22 -21.37
CA ALA A 62 7.57 9.67 -21.40
C ALA A 62 8.87 10.13 -20.73
N PHE A 63 9.23 9.51 -19.61
CA PHE A 63 10.51 9.76 -18.94
C PHE A 63 11.70 9.35 -19.83
N LEU A 64 11.69 8.15 -20.40
CA LEU A 64 12.77 7.66 -21.28
C LEU A 64 12.93 8.48 -22.56
N LYS A 65 11.86 9.09 -23.08
CA LYS A 65 11.93 9.99 -24.25
C LYS A 65 12.58 11.34 -23.94
N THR A 66 12.63 11.73 -22.67
CA THR A 66 13.13 13.04 -22.23
C THR A 66 14.48 12.94 -21.49
N ALA A 67 14.90 11.72 -21.15
CA ALA A 67 16.12 11.42 -20.40
C ALA A 67 17.36 11.25 -21.30
#